data_AF-A0A435FQH7-F1
#
_entry.id   AF-A0A435FQH7-F1
#
_cell.length_a   1.000
_cell.length_b   1.000
_cell.length_c   1.000
_cell.angle_alpha   90.00
_cell.angle_beta   90.00
_cell.angle_gamma   90.00
#
_symmetry.space_group_name_H-M   'P 1'
#
loop_
_entity.id
_entity.type
_entity.pdbx_description
1 polymer ?
#
loop_
_entity_poly.entity_id
_entity_poly.type
_entity_poly.pdbx_seq_one_letter_code
_entity_poly.pdbx_strand_id
1 'polypeptide(L)' 'PAATIGEVLAVPLARPRRRVELSSDRTFLRCREAVLKFLYERHRFVEAAE' A
#
# COMPACT_ATOMS: atom_id res chain seq x y z
N PRO A 1 2.24 -8.17 -23.33
CA PRO A 1 1.12 -7.58 -22.54
C PRO A 1 1.62 -7.15 -21.14
N ALA A 2 1.76 -5.84 -20.92
CA ALA A 2 2.17 -5.24 -19.65
C ALA A 2 1.15 -4.18 -19.18
N ALA A 3 -0.13 -4.41 -19.47
CA ALA A 3 -1.18 -3.47 -19.10
C ALA A 3 -1.47 -3.58 -17.60
N THR A 4 -1.38 -2.45 -16.90
CA THR A 4 -1.85 -2.28 -15.53
C THR A 4 -3.26 -1.71 -15.55
N ILE A 5 -4.18 -2.29 -14.76
CA ILE A 5 -5.56 -1.81 -14.62
C ILE A 5 -5.72 -1.23 -13.21
N GLY A 6 -6.34 -0.06 -13.10
CA GLY A 6 -6.55 0.63 -11.83
C GLY A 6 -5.30 1.31 -11.27
N GLU A 7 -5.33 1.63 -9.98
CA GLU A 7 -4.22 2.31 -9.31
C GLU A 7 -3.20 1.29 -8.79
N VAL A 8 -2.00 1.28 -9.38
CA VAL A 8 -0.92 0.35 -9.02
C VAL A 8 0.13 1.08 -8.18
N LEU A 9 0.30 0.65 -6.92
CA LEU A 9 1.31 1.21 -6.02
C LEU A 9 2.70 0.64 -6.32
N ALA A 10 3.64 1.49 -6.74
CA ALA A 10 5.04 1.12 -6.86
C ALA A 10 5.70 0.98 -5.49
N VAL A 11 6.40 -0.14 -5.25
CA VAL A 11 7.08 -0.41 -3.97
C VAL A 11 8.58 -0.62 -4.21
N PRO A 12 9.39 0.46 -4.21
CA PRO A 12 10.82 0.42 -4.53
C PRO A 12 11.68 -0.05 -3.34
N LEU A 13 11.17 -1.00 -2.55
CA LEU A 13 11.90 -1.62 -1.44
C LEU A 13 12.52 -2.94 -1.90
N ALA A 14 13.85 -3.02 -1.89
CA ALA A 14 14.59 -4.23 -2.21
C ALA A 14 14.23 -5.38 -1.25
N ARG A 15 14.36 -6.62 -1.71
CA ARG A 15 14.22 -7.81 -0.85
C ARG A 15 15.61 -8.22 -0.34
N PRO A 16 15.73 -8.74 0.90
CA PRO A 16 14.66 -9.03 1.87
C PRO A 16 14.20 -7.79 2.67
N ARG A 17 12.89 -7.67 2.91
CA ARG A 17 12.29 -6.54 3.66
C ARG A 17 12.10 -6.90 5.13
N ARG A 18 13.00 -6.45 5.99
CA ARG A 18 12.92 -6.71 7.44
C ARG A 18 12.17 -5.57 8.13
N ARG A 19 11.02 -5.90 8.73
CA ARG A 19 10.08 -4.90 9.27
C ARG A 19 10.68 -3.98 10.34
N VAL A 20 11.50 -4.53 11.23
CA VAL A 20 12.12 -3.77 12.33
C VAL A 20 13.10 -2.75 11.75
N GLU A 21 13.95 -3.18 10.83
CA GLU A 21 14.96 -2.34 10.17
C GLU A 21 14.32 -1.22 9.33
N LEU A 22 13.16 -1.49 8.71
CA LEU A 22 12.44 -0.54 7.87
C LEU A 22 11.44 0.35 8.63
N SER A 23 11.32 0.20 9.95
CA SER A 23 10.27 0.88 10.73
C SER A 23 10.33 2.41 10.67
N SER A 24 11.52 2.97 10.53
CA SER A 24 11.78 4.41 10.38
C SER A 24 12.10 4.83 8.94
N ASP A 25 12.11 3.90 7.99
CA ASP A 25 12.37 4.19 6.57
C ASP A 25 11.18 4.94 5.96
N ARG A 26 11.45 6.11 5.39
CA ARG A 26 10.40 6.98 4.81
C ARG A 26 9.67 6.34 3.63
N THR A 27 10.38 5.55 2.82
CA THR A 27 9.80 4.83 1.68
C THR A 27 8.86 3.74 2.16
N PHE A 28 9.25 3.00 3.20
CA PHE A 28 8.40 2.01 3.84
C PHE A 28 7.15 2.62 4.45
N LEU A 29 7.30 3.72 5.20
CA LEU A 29 6.18 4.44 5.81
C LEU A 29 5.18 4.94 4.75
N ARG A 30 5.66 5.54 3.66
CA ARG A 30 4.81 6.00 2.56
C ARG A 30 4.06 4.86 1.88
N CYS A 31 4.73 3.75 1.60
CA CYS A 31 4.08 2.59 1.00
C CYS A 31 3.00 2.02 1.95
N ARG A 32 3.30 1.96 3.25
CA ARG A 32 2.36 1.49 4.26
C ARG A 32 1.12 2.38 4.36
N GLU A 33 1.30 3.70 4.37
CA GLU A 33 0.21 4.67 4.40
C GLU A 33 -0.73 4.51 3.20
N ALA A 34 -0.16 4.37 1.99
CA ALA A 34 -0.95 4.18 0.77
C ALA A 34 -1.79 2.89 0.82
N VAL A 35 -1.22 1.79 1.31
CA VAL A 35 -1.97 0.53 1.49
C VAL A 35 -3.10 0.69 2.50
N LEU A 36 -2.84 1.34 3.65
CA LEU A 36 -3.87 1.57 4.66
C LEU A 36 -5.00 2.42 4.11
N LYS A 37 -4.68 3.51 3.41
CA LYS A 37 -5.67 4.38 2.77
C LYS A 37 -6.57 3.58 1.81
N PHE A 38 -5.97 2.77 0.94
CA PHE A 38 -6.71 1.91 0.01
C PHE A 38 -7.67 0.95 0.74
N LEU A 39 -7.19 0.29 1.80
CA LEU A 39 -8.01 -0.62 2.59
C LEU A 39 -9.17 0.12 3.25
N TYR A 40 -8.92 1.26 3.90
CA TYR A 40 -9.97 2.05 4.55
C TYR A 40 -11.01 2.60 3.59
N GLU A 41 -10.58 3.11 2.43
CA GLU A 41 -11.50 3.59 1.41
C GLU A 41 -12.40 2.45 0.93
N ARG A 42 -11.83 1.28 0.63
CA ARG A 42 -12.62 0.10 0.25
C ARG A 42 -13.56 -0.37 1.34
N HIS A 43 -13.13 -0.40 2.59
CA HIS A 43 -13.99 -0.77 3.72
C HIS A 43 -15.15 0.22 3.91
N ARG A 44 -14.89 1.54 3.76
CA ARG A 44 -15.95 2.57 3.76
C ARG A 44 -16.97 2.37 2.64
N PHE A 45 -16.53 1.96 1.45
CA PHE A 45 -17.45 1.67 0.34
C PHE A 45 -18.29 0.41 0.58
N VAL A 46 -17.79 -0.55 1.36
CA VAL A 46 -18.57 -1.74 1.74
C VAL A 46 -19.64 -1.38 2.79
N GLU A 47 -19.30 -0.60 3.82
CA GLU A 47 -20.27 -0.15 4.84
C GLU A 47 -21.33 0.82 4.29
N ALA A 48 -21.00 1.63 3.28
CA ALA A 48 -21.95 2.56 2.66
C ALA A 48 -22.86 1.92 1.60
N ALA A 49 -22.59 0.67 1.21
CA ALA A 49 -23.38 -0.08 0.23
C ALA A 49 -24.33 -1.11 0.88
N GLU A 50 -24.34 -1.19 2.22
CA GLU A 50 -25.28 -1.94 3.05
C GLU A 50 -26.47 -1.05 3.45
#